data_AF-A0A955CML8-F1
#
_entry.id   AF-A0A955CML8-F1
#
_cell.length_a   1.000
_cell.length_b   1.000
_cell.length_c   1.000
_cell.angle_alpha   90.00
_cell.angle_beta   90.00
_cell.angle_gamma   90.00
#
_symmetry.space_group_name_H-M   'P 1'
#
loop_
_entity.id
_entity.type
_entity.pdbx_description
1 polymer ?
#
loop_
_entity_poly.entity_id
_entity_poly.type
_entity_poly.pdbx_seq_one_letter_code
_entity_poly.pdbx_strand_id
1 'polypeptide(L)'
;MISNIVKALASLRLTVALLVLAILLIFIGTIAQTQLGVWQAVDTYFRSWIALVDPSIFAPGFSTSVRVPIPGGLLIAGAMIVNLLAAHAVRFKLRRKRIGVLVLHAGLIVLLAGEFVTGYMADEGLMSIDEGRSSSFI
;
A
#
# COMPACT_ATOMS: atom_id res chain seq x y z
N MET A 1 30.50 13.86 4.80
CA MET A 1 30.60 12.45 5.26
C MET A 1 29.18 11.94 5.49
N ILE A 2 28.70 10.98 4.69
CA ILE A 2 27.35 10.42 4.88
C ILE A 2 27.39 9.48 6.08
N SER A 3 26.52 9.71 7.07
CA SER A 3 26.48 8.90 8.30
C SER A 3 26.09 7.44 8.00
N ASN A 4 26.55 6.51 8.85
CA ASN A 4 26.25 5.08 8.68
C ASN A 4 24.75 4.77 8.68
N ILE A 5 23.96 5.58 9.38
CA ILE A 5 22.49 5.48 9.45
C ILE A 5 21.88 5.73 8.06
N VAL A 6 22.31 6.77 7.36
CA VAL A 6 21.79 7.10 6.02
C VAL A 6 22.14 6.00 5.01
N LYS A 7 23.33 5.38 5.14
CA LYS A 7 23.70 4.22 4.29
C LYS A 7 22.84 2.99 4.57
N ALA A 8 22.47 2.75 5.83
CA ALA A 8 21.59 1.65 6.21
C ALA A 8 20.16 1.85 5.71
N LEU A 9 19.61 3.06 5.86
CA LEU A 9 18.31 3.45 5.31
C LEU A 9 18.29 3.36 3.78
N ALA A 10 19.39 3.74 3.14
CA ALA A 10 19.59 3.59 1.71
C ALA A 10 19.94 2.15 1.30
N SER A 11 19.69 1.10 2.07
CA SER A 11 20.15 -0.25 1.67
C SER A 11 19.17 -0.95 0.70
N LEU A 12 19.71 -1.60 -0.34
CA LEU A 12 18.89 -2.39 -1.28
C LEU A 12 18.24 -3.60 -0.58
N ARG A 13 18.91 -4.19 0.42
CA ARG A 13 18.36 -5.28 1.23
C ARG A 13 17.08 -4.86 1.94
N LEU A 14 17.05 -3.64 2.50
CA LEU A 14 15.84 -3.08 3.09
C LEU A 14 14.74 -2.89 2.03
N THR A 15 15.09 -2.45 0.83
CA THR A 15 14.09 -2.28 -0.26
C THR A 15 13.44 -3.61 -0.62
N VAL A 16 14.24 -4.65 -0.80
CA VAL A 16 13.73 -5.99 -1.13
C VAL A 16 12.87 -6.55 0.00
N ALA A 17 13.30 -6.40 1.26
CA ALA A 17 12.53 -6.85 2.41
C ALA A 17 11.15 -6.15 2.49
N LEU A 18 11.12 -4.83 2.31
CA LEU A 18 9.88 -4.05 2.30
C LEU A 18 8.97 -4.41 1.12
N LEU A 19 9.52 -4.69 -0.07
CA LEU A 19 8.74 -5.16 -1.22
C LEU A 19 8.10 -6.51 -0.96
N VAL A 20 8.82 -7.45 -0.35
CA VAL A 20 8.26 -8.77 0.01
C VAL A 20 7.14 -8.61 1.03
N LEU A 21 7.33 -7.77 2.06
CA LEU A 21 6.27 -7.47 3.03
C LEU A 21 5.05 -6.81 2.36
N ALA A 22 5.25 -5.89 1.41
CA ALA A 22 4.17 -5.27 0.66
C ALA A 22 3.38 -6.29 -0.17
N ILE A 23 4.08 -7.21 -0.86
CA ILE A 23 3.44 -8.28 -1.64
C ILE A 23 2.58 -9.17 -0.73
N LEU A 24 3.12 -9.58 0.42
CA LEU A 24 2.38 -10.39 1.38
C LEU A 24 1.16 -9.65 1.94
N LEU A 25 1.31 -8.39 2.31
CA LEU A 25 0.19 -7.57 2.81
C LEU A 25 -0.91 -7.41 1.74
N ILE A 26 -0.53 -7.13 0.48
CA ILE A 26 -1.49 -7.00 -0.63
C ILE A 26 -2.24 -8.32 -0.84
N PHE A 27 -1.53 -9.46 -0.79
CA PHE A 27 -2.14 -10.77 -0.93
C PHE A 27 -3.16 -11.04 0.20
N ILE A 28 -2.77 -10.82 1.45
CA ILE A 28 -3.64 -11.00 2.62
C ILE A 28 -4.84 -10.06 2.55
N GLY A 29 -4.62 -8.78 2.26
CA GLY A 29 -5.67 -7.77 2.15
C GLY A 29 -6.68 -8.09 1.04
N THR A 30 -6.22 -8.60 -0.10
CA THR A 30 -7.11 -9.02 -1.21
C THR A 30 -7.99 -10.21 -0.81
N ILE A 31 -7.46 -11.17 -0.04
CA ILE A 31 -8.28 -12.26 0.51
C ILE A 31 -9.31 -11.71 1.49
N ALA A 32 -8.88 -10.86 2.43
CA ALA A 32 -9.75 -10.27 3.43
C ALA A 32 -10.86 -9.39 2.81
N GLN A 33 -10.59 -8.76 1.66
CA GLN A 33 -11.55 -7.94 0.92
C GLN A 33 -12.80 -8.72 0.50
N THR A 34 -12.69 -10.03 0.28
CA THR A 34 -13.85 -10.87 -0.06
C THR A 34 -14.89 -10.94 1.06
N GLN A 35 -14.48 -10.72 2.32
CA GLN A 35 -15.35 -10.80 3.49
C GLN A 35 -15.68 -9.41 4.07
N LEU A 36 -14.71 -8.50 4.05
CA LEU A 36 -14.83 -7.16 4.66
C LEU A 36 -15.34 -6.10 3.68
N GLY A 37 -15.29 -6.38 2.38
CA GLY A 37 -15.47 -5.35 1.35
C GLY A 37 -14.24 -4.45 1.21
N VAL A 38 -14.23 -3.61 0.17
CA VAL A 38 -13.07 -2.79 -0.24
C VAL A 38 -12.68 -1.80 0.84
N TRP A 39 -13.64 -0.98 1.29
CA TRP A 39 -13.40 0.11 2.24
C TRP A 39 -12.78 -0.37 3.55
N GLN A 40 -13.35 -1.42 4.12
CA GLN A 40 -12.92 -1.93 5.41
C GLN A 40 -11.61 -2.72 5.31
N ALA A 41 -11.34 -3.39 4.18
CA ALA A 41 -10.04 -3.98 3.91
C ALA A 41 -8.95 -2.90 3.77
N VAL A 42 -9.23 -1.79 3.07
CA VAL A 42 -8.32 -0.64 2.95
C VAL A 42 -7.99 -0.07 4.34
N ASP A 43 -9.01 0.18 5.16
CA ASP A 43 -8.81 0.78 6.49
C ASP A 43 -8.03 -0.16 7.43
N THR A 44 -8.40 -1.44 7.46
CA THR A 44 -7.81 -2.43 8.39
C THR A 44 -6.37 -2.80 8.02
N TYR A 45 -6.08 -2.99 6.73
CA TYR A 45 -4.78 -3.52 6.28
C TYR A 45 -3.84 -2.44 5.73
N PHE A 46 -4.36 -1.46 4.98
CA PHE A 46 -3.52 -0.52 4.23
C PHE A 46 -3.35 0.83 4.92
N ARG A 47 -4.38 1.35 5.59
CA ARG A 47 -4.34 2.61 6.37
C ARG A 47 -3.97 2.41 7.85
N SER A 48 -3.39 1.27 8.20
CA SER A 48 -2.95 0.94 9.55
C SER A 48 -1.43 0.82 9.66
N TRP A 49 -0.90 1.08 10.86
CA TRP A 49 0.51 0.82 11.19
C TRP A 49 0.77 -0.68 11.41
N ILE A 50 -0.17 -1.35 12.07
CA ILE A 50 -0.16 -2.79 12.34
C ILE A 50 -1.55 -3.30 11.94
N ALA A 51 -1.59 -4.25 11.02
CA ALA A 51 -2.83 -4.90 10.61
C ALA A 51 -3.02 -6.17 11.45
N LEU A 52 -4.23 -6.34 11.99
CA LEU A 52 -4.61 -7.53 12.75
C LEU A 52 -5.31 -8.50 11.81
N VAL A 53 -4.59 -9.55 11.40
CA VAL A 53 -5.12 -10.58 10.51
C VAL A 53 -5.94 -11.57 11.32
N ASP A 54 -7.16 -11.83 10.87
CA ASP A 54 -7.94 -12.97 11.35
C ASP A 54 -7.57 -14.21 10.52
N PRO A 55 -7.01 -15.28 11.13
CA PRO A 55 -6.68 -16.51 10.41
C PRO A 55 -7.88 -17.17 9.69
N SER A 56 -9.11 -16.86 10.11
CA SER A 56 -10.34 -17.38 9.49
C SER A 56 -10.47 -16.99 8.01
N ILE A 57 -9.78 -15.93 7.56
CA ILE A 57 -9.80 -15.51 6.14
C ILE A 57 -9.22 -16.56 5.20
N PHE A 58 -8.36 -17.46 5.68
CA PHE A 58 -7.77 -18.54 4.89
C PHE A 58 -8.56 -19.85 4.94
N ALA A 59 -9.42 -20.02 5.93
CA ALA A 59 -10.17 -21.24 6.17
C ALA A 59 -11.60 -20.91 6.61
N PRO A 60 -12.54 -20.77 5.65
CA PRO A 60 -13.95 -20.51 5.96
C PRO A 60 -14.52 -21.59 6.89
N GLY A 61 -15.08 -21.19 8.03
CA GLY A 61 -15.64 -22.09 9.05
C GLY A 61 -14.72 -22.36 10.26
N PHE A 62 -13.47 -21.93 10.21
CA PHE A 62 -12.56 -21.96 11.35
C PHE A 62 -12.62 -20.59 12.07
N SER A 63 -13.22 -20.55 13.26
CA SER A 63 -13.26 -19.34 14.09
C SER A 63 -12.19 -19.39 15.16
N THR A 64 -11.32 -18.39 15.19
CA THR A 64 -10.33 -18.22 16.26
C THR A 64 -10.45 -16.83 16.85
N SER A 65 -10.26 -16.70 18.17
CA SER A 65 -10.18 -15.40 18.82
C SER A 65 -8.80 -14.75 18.69
N VAL A 66 -7.82 -15.44 18.11
CA VAL A 66 -6.44 -15.00 18.02
C VAL A 66 -6.25 -14.22 16.72
N ARG A 67 -5.93 -12.93 16.85
CA ARG A 67 -5.55 -12.08 15.71
C ARG A 67 -4.04 -11.98 15.61
N VAL A 68 -3.50 -12.18 14.42
CA VAL A 68 -2.05 -12.13 14.17
C VAL A 68 -1.65 -10.72 13.74
N PRO A 69 -0.80 -10.01 14.50
CA PRO A 69 -0.33 -8.70 14.10
C PRO A 69 0.72 -8.82 12.99
N ILE A 70 0.51 -8.12 11.89
CA ILE A 70 1.47 -7.96 10.79
C ILE A 70 1.73 -6.47 10.55
N PRO A 71 2.88 -6.08 9.97
CA PRO A 71 3.09 -4.68 9.58
C PRO A 71 2.02 -4.24 8.57
N GLY A 72 1.33 -3.15 8.89
CA GLY A 72 0.29 -2.58 8.04
C GLY A 72 0.86 -1.73 6.90
N GLY A 73 -0.02 -1.34 5.97
CA GLY A 73 0.38 -0.67 4.74
C GLY A 73 1.05 0.67 4.98
N LEU A 74 0.59 1.43 5.97
CA LEU A 74 1.17 2.74 6.30
C LEU A 74 2.61 2.62 6.78
N LEU A 75 2.89 1.60 7.60
CA LEU A 75 4.25 1.33 8.09
C LEU A 75 5.18 0.94 6.95
N ILE A 76 4.75 0.00 6.10
CA ILE A 76 5.56 -0.50 4.98
C ILE A 76 5.80 0.62 3.96
N ALA A 77 4.75 1.34 3.57
CA ALA A 77 4.83 2.45 2.62
C ALA A 77 5.71 3.59 3.17
N GLY A 78 5.52 3.98 4.43
CA GLY A 78 6.35 5.00 5.08
C GLY A 78 7.83 4.61 5.13
N ALA A 79 8.14 3.37 5.54
CA ALA A 79 9.50 2.85 5.54
C ALA A 79 10.11 2.80 4.13
N MET A 80 9.30 2.46 3.12
CA MET A 80 9.74 2.42 1.73
C MET A 80 10.05 3.82 1.17
N ILE A 81 9.22 4.82 1.49
CA ILE A 81 9.48 6.22 1.12
C ILE A 81 10.80 6.70 1.72
N VAL A 82 11.00 6.48 3.02
CA VAL A 82 12.25 6.88 3.71
C VAL A 82 13.46 6.20 3.07
N ASN A 83 13.38 4.88 2.81
CA ASN A 83 14.45 4.15 2.14
C ASN A 83 14.75 4.71 0.76
N LEU A 84 13.73 4.88 -0.08
CA LEU A 84 13.91 5.33 -1.46
C LEU A 84 14.45 6.76 -1.53
N LEU A 85 14.01 7.66 -0.65
CA LEU A 85 14.55 9.01 -0.53
C LEU A 85 16.03 8.98 -0.11
N ALA A 86 16.39 8.17 0.89
CA ALA A 86 17.77 8.00 1.29
C ALA A 86 18.62 7.40 0.16
N ALA A 87 18.10 6.40 -0.56
CA ALA A 87 18.75 5.78 -1.70
C ALA A 87 18.97 6.77 -2.85
N HIS A 88 18.00 7.64 -3.14
CA HIS A 88 18.14 8.71 -4.14
C HIS A 88 19.17 9.75 -3.69
N ALA A 89 19.11 10.21 -2.44
CA ALA A 89 20.08 11.19 -1.92
C ALA A 89 21.53 10.68 -1.99
N VAL A 90 21.76 9.37 -1.81
CA VAL A 90 23.11 8.78 -1.79
C VAL A 90 23.61 8.36 -3.18
N ARG A 91 22.74 7.81 -4.04
CA ARG A 91 23.17 7.11 -5.27
C ARG A 91 22.64 7.71 -6.57
N PHE A 92 21.74 8.68 -6.52
CA PHE A 92 21.14 9.20 -7.75
C PHE A 92 22.16 9.94 -8.61
N LYS A 93 22.25 9.53 -9.87
CA LYS A 93 23.02 10.23 -10.92
C LYS A 93 22.13 10.35 -12.15
N LEU A 94 21.78 11.57 -12.52
CA LEU A 94 20.93 11.83 -13.67
C LEU A 94 21.69 11.49 -14.96
N ARG A 95 21.14 10.57 -15.76
CA ARG A 95 21.77 10.14 -17.02
C ARG A 95 20.71 9.99 -18.11
N ARG A 96 20.88 10.68 -19.25
CA ARG A 96 19.94 10.63 -20.39
C ARG A 96 19.65 9.20 -20.89
N LYS A 97 20.60 8.28 -20.77
CA LYS A 97 20.40 6.85 -21.11
C LYS A 97 19.36 6.12 -20.23
N ARG A 98 18.87 6.73 -19.14
CA ARG A 98 17.88 6.15 -18.22
C ARG A 98 16.54 6.90 -18.23
N ILE A 99 16.23 7.68 -19.28
CA ILE A 99 14.97 8.44 -19.38
C ILE A 99 13.75 7.53 -19.22
N GLY A 100 13.74 6.33 -19.82
CA GLY A 100 12.62 5.38 -19.65
C GLY A 100 12.36 5.02 -18.17
N VAL A 101 13.42 4.81 -17.38
CA VAL A 101 13.28 4.54 -15.94
C VAL A 101 12.72 5.76 -15.21
N LEU A 102 13.15 6.97 -15.56
CA LEU A 102 12.63 8.20 -14.95
C LEU A 102 11.13 8.40 -15.27
N VAL A 103 10.71 8.13 -16.51
CA VAL A 103 9.30 8.22 -16.92
C VAL A 103 8.43 7.22 -16.15
N LEU A 104 8.88 5.98 -15.97
CA LEU A 104 8.15 4.99 -15.16
C LEU A 104 7.97 5.44 -13.72
N HIS A 105 9.02 6.00 -13.10
CA HIS A 105 8.92 6.49 -11.72
C HIS A 105 8.05 7.75 -11.63
N ALA A 106 8.15 8.66 -12.61
CA ALA A 106 7.27 9.82 -12.67
C ALA A 106 5.80 9.40 -12.79
N GLY A 107 5.48 8.41 -13.63
CA GLY A 107 4.14 7.86 -13.74
C GLY A 107 3.63 7.27 -12.42
N LEU A 108 4.46 6.50 -11.72
CA LEU A 108 4.11 5.98 -10.39
C LEU A 108 3.85 7.10 -9.38
N ILE A 109 4.67 8.15 -9.38
CA ILE A 109 4.49 9.31 -8.49
C ILE A 109 3.17 10.02 -8.80
N VAL A 110 2.80 10.17 -10.08
CA VAL A 110 1.51 10.75 -10.48
C VAL A 110 0.34 9.89 -9.97
N LEU A 111 0.43 8.56 -10.08
CA LEU A 111 -0.61 7.66 -9.56
C LEU A 111 -0.77 7.79 -8.04
N LEU A 112 0.34 7.82 -7.30
CA LEU A 112 0.31 7.99 -5.84
C LEU A 112 -0.25 9.36 -5.42
N ALA A 113 0.12 10.43 -6.14
CA ALA A 113 -0.44 11.75 -5.91
C ALA A 113 -1.95 11.78 -6.21
N GLY A 114 -2.39 11.07 -7.26
CA GLY A 114 -3.81 10.89 -7.57
C GLY A 114 -4.58 10.21 -6.44
N GLU A 115 -4.06 9.09 -5.92
CA GLU A 115 -4.66 8.40 -4.77
C GLU A 115 -4.75 9.29 -3.53
N PHE A 116 -3.70 10.05 -3.24
CA PHE A 116 -3.71 11.01 -2.14
C PHE A 116 -4.79 12.09 -2.34
N VAL A 117 -4.88 12.69 -3.53
CA VAL A 117 -5.89 13.71 -3.82
C VAL A 117 -7.31 13.14 -3.70
N THR A 118 -7.56 11.98 -4.31
CA THR A 118 -8.85 11.29 -4.20
C THR A 118 -9.17 10.98 -2.74
N GLY A 119 -8.22 10.47 -1.97
CA GLY A 119 -8.44 10.11 -0.56
C GLY A 119 -8.82 11.28 0.36
N TYR A 120 -8.50 12.53 0.01
CA TYR A 120 -8.84 13.72 0.78
C TYR A 120 -9.99 14.55 0.20
N MET A 121 -10.18 14.52 -1.11
CA MET A 121 -11.08 15.42 -1.81
C MET A 121 -12.27 14.72 -2.47
N ALA A 122 -12.26 13.39 -2.60
CA ALA A 122 -13.35 12.68 -3.23
C ALA A 122 -14.49 12.44 -2.23
N ASP A 123 -15.68 12.88 -2.61
CA ASP A 123 -16.93 12.45 -1.97
C ASP A 123 -17.47 11.25 -2.74
N GLU A 124 -17.43 10.08 -2.12
CA GLU A 124 -17.88 8.82 -2.73
C GLU A 124 -19.29 8.47 -2.25
N GLY A 125 -20.24 8.41 -3.18
CA GLY A 125 -21.62 7.99 -2.91
C GLY A 125 -21.84 6.50 -3.21
N LEU A 126 -22.60 5.82 -2.35
CA LEU A 126 -23.03 4.44 -2.60
C LEU A 126 -24.44 4.45 -3.22
N MET A 127 -24.58 3.89 -4.42
CA MET A 127 -25.89 3.73 -5.06
C MET A 127 -26.23 2.25 -5.16
N SER A 128 -27.19 1.80 -4.35
CA SER A 128 -27.73 0.44 -4.45
C SER A 128 -28.83 0.44 -5.51
N ILE A 129 -28.59 -0.22 -6.63
CA ILE A 129 -29.60 -0.45 -7.67
C ILE A 129 -29.75 -1.96 -7.85
N ASP A 130 -30.95 -2.46 -7.60
CA ASP A 130 -31.25 -3.87 -7.87
C ASP A 130 -31.35 -4.11 -9.38
N GLU A 131 -31.05 -5.34 -9.80
CA GLU A 131 -31.11 -5.73 -11.22
C GLU A 131 -32.50 -5.42 -11.82
N GLY A 132 -32.51 -4.69 -12.94
CA GLY A 132 -33.74 -4.26 -13.62
C GLY A 132 -34.42 -3.01 -13.05
N ARG A 133 -33.88 -2.41 -11.98
CA ARG A 133 -34.35 -1.13 -11.44
C ARG A 133 -33.54 0.04 -12.00
N SER A 134 -34.14 1.23 -11.97
CA SER A 134 -33.45 2.50 -12.19
C SER A 134 -33.65 3.41 -10.97
N SER A 135 -32.65 4.25 -10.70
CA SER A 135 -32.70 5.27 -9.66
C SER A 135 -32.35 6.61 -10.29
N SER A 136 -33.13 7.66 -10.00
CA SER A 136 -32.78 9.03 -10.37
C SER A 136 -31.83 9.60 -9.31
N PHE A 137 -30.62 9.97 -9.73
CA PHE A 137 -29.58 10.52 -8.86
C PHE A 137 -29.63 12.04 -8.76
N ILE A 138 -29.11 12.58 -7.64
CA ILE A 138 -28.50 13.91 -7.54
C ILE A 138 -26.99 13.70 -7.59
#